data_AF-Q2SAX4-F1
#
_entry.id   AF-Q2SAX4-F1
#
_cell.length_a   1.000
_cell.length_b   1.000
_cell.length_c   1.000
_cell.angle_alpha   90.00
_cell.angle_beta   90.00
_cell.angle_gamma   90.00
#
_symmetry.space_group_name_H-M   'P 1'
#
loop_
_entity.id
_entity.type
_entity.pdbx_description
1 polymer ?
#
loop_
_entity_poly.entity_id
_entity_poly.type
_entity_poly.pdbx_seq_one_letter_code
_entity_poly.pdbx_strand_id
1 'polypeptide(L)'
;MKKLLLHSGAGLLLLPLLAALMLAASAQATTLIYKDFNSLVAEAQGIVVGTVKEVVSQRAEDRQLYTYVRLADVETLAGVYHDNELTLMMSGGYDGRNGLHVEGSPEFSAGERVVLFVEGNGQRMVPLVGWGQGVFRLQNNDRGAAIVTDDVGNEVYGVGEKGEILKANRHAQRAQIASSAHLTNSSSAQAKASAGRSDGGAAMLAPQEAKGAPMSADRFLGMLRQQAQSRAFAQELRSVKVGQALERKGRDAGSGASASSMSDESAASALPRRTQQGARSSMDRD
;
A
#
# COMPACT_ATOMS: atom_id res chain seq x y z
N MET A 1 -23.38 -24.21 -68.63
CA MET A 1 -22.88 -24.98 -67.47
C MET A 1 -21.83 -24.16 -66.73
N LYS A 2 -21.80 -24.29 -65.39
CA LYS A 2 -20.75 -23.87 -64.43
C LYS A 2 -20.96 -22.55 -63.67
N LYS A 3 -21.76 -22.70 -62.61
CA LYS A 3 -21.55 -22.28 -61.21
C LYS A 3 -20.99 -20.87 -60.97
N LEU A 4 -21.91 -19.93 -60.72
CA LEU A 4 -21.64 -18.71 -59.98
C LEU A 4 -21.38 -19.11 -58.50
N LEU A 5 -20.11 -19.13 -58.13
CA LEU A 5 -19.62 -19.45 -56.79
C LEU A 5 -20.02 -18.32 -55.82
N LEU A 6 -21.07 -18.58 -55.05
CA LEU A 6 -21.22 -18.02 -53.71
C LEU A 6 -19.99 -18.43 -52.86
N HIS A 7 -19.67 -17.58 -51.86
CA HIS A 7 -18.69 -17.74 -50.77
C HIS A 7 -17.26 -17.27 -51.07
N SER A 8 -16.88 -16.08 -50.55
CA SER A 8 -15.52 -15.78 -50.05
C SER A 8 -15.39 -14.46 -49.26
N GLY A 9 -16.44 -13.65 -49.11
CA GLY A 9 -16.37 -12.40 -48.31
C GLY A 9 -16.36 -12.60 -46.78
N ALA A 10 -16.85 -13.76 -46.29
CA ALA A 10 -16.98 -14.00 -44.86
C ALA A 10 -15.66 -14.45 -44.17
N GLY A 11 -14.70 -15.00 -44.93
CA GLY A 11 -13.43 -15.49 -44.38
C GLY A 11 -12.44 -14.36 -44.04
N LEU A 12 -12.49 -13.24 -44.76
CA LEU A 12 -11.52 -12.15 -44.62
C LEU A 12 -11.73 -11.32 -43.34
N LEU A 13 -12.96 -11.30 -42.80
CA LEU A 13 -13.29 -10.66 -41.52
C LEU A 13 -13.15 -11.61 -40.31
N LEU A 14 -13.04 -12.91 -40.54
CA LEU A 14 -12.97 -13.92 -39.47
C LEU A 14 -11.58 -13.97 -38.82
N LEU A 15 -10.53 -13.73 -39.61
CA LEU A 15 -9.14 -13.72 -39.14
C LEU A 15 -8.82 -12.55 -38.16
N PRO A 16 -9.17 -11.28 -38.45
CA PRO A 16 -8.94 -10.19 -37.50
C PRO A 16 -9.84 -10.30 -36.26
N LEU A 17 -11.06 -10.83 -36.39
CA LEU A 17 -11.95 -11.09 -35.26
C LEU A 17 -11.38 -12.16 -34.33
N LEU A 18 -10.86 -13.27 -34.88
CA LEU A 18 -10.22 -14.33 -34.10
C LEU A 18 -8.93 -13.86 -33.44
N ALA A 19 -8.13 -13.02 -34.12
CA ALA A 19 -6.94 -12.39 -33.54
C ALA A 19 -7.30 -11.43 -32.40
N ALA A 20 -8.35 -10.63 -32.54
CA ALA A 20 -8.86 -9.76 -31.48
C ALA A 20 -9.40 -10.57 -30.29
N LEU A 21 -10.06 -11.70 -30.53
CA LEU A 21 -10.56 -12.59 -29.48
C LEU A 21 -9.42 -13.27 -28.71
N MET A 22 -8.35 -13.67 -29.41
CA MET A 22 -7.15 -14.25 -28.80
C MET A 22 -6.33 -13.23 -28.01
N LEU A 23 -6.27 -11.96 -28.46
CA LEU A 23 -5.69 -10.88 -27.69
C LEU A 23 -6.52 -10.55 -26.44
N ALA A 24 -7.86 -10.54 -26.55
CA ALA A 24 -8.75 -10.30 -25.41
C ALA A 24 -8.66 -11.39 -24.34
N ALA A 25 -8.37 -12.64 -24.71
CA ALA A 25 -8.20 -13.75 -23.77
C ALA A 25 -6.89 -13.69 -22.95
N SER A 26 -5.97 -12.78 -23.28
CA SER A 26 -4.69 -12.63 -22.58
C SER A 26 -4.74 -11.73 -21.34
N ALA A 27 -5.86 -11.05 -21.09
CA ALA A 27 -6.07 -10.30 -19.86
C ALA A 27 -6.42 -11.26 -18.71
N GLN A 28 -5.42 -11.74 -17.99
CA GLN A 28 -5.61 -12.43 -16.71
C GLN A 28 -6.12 -11.40 -15.69
N ALA A 29 -7.44 -11.28 -15.55
CA ALA A 29 -8.04 -10.47 -14.50
C ALA A 29 -7.97 -11.24 -13.18
N THR A 30 -7.32 -10.67 -12.17
CA THR A 30 -7.38 -11.22 -10.82
C THR A 30 -8.77 -10.93 -10.23
N THR A 31 -9.46 -11.99 -9.81
CA THR A 31 -10.74 -11.87 -9.10
C THR A 31 -10.51 -12.01 -7.60
N LEU A 32 -10.84 -10.96 -6.84
CA LEU A 32 -10.76 -10.94 -5.38
C LEU A 32 -12.16 -11.10 -4.79
N ILE A 33 -12.29 -11.85 -3.70
CA ILE A 33 -13.56 -11.98 -2.98
C ILE A 33 -13.71 -10.77 -2.05
N TYR A 34 -14.89 -10.15 -2.06
CA TYR A 34 -15.20 -9.07 -1.12
C TYR A 34 -15.02 -9.52 0.34
N LYS A 35 -14.35 -8.69 1.15
CA LYS A 35 -14.18 -8.87 2.59
C LYS A 35 -14.86 -7.73 3.34
N ASP A 36 -15.82 -8.06 4.18
CA ASP A 36 -16.33 -7.12 5.18
C ASP A 36 -15.29 -6.93 6.31
N PHE A 37 -15.50 -5.92 7.16
CA PHE A 37 -14.60 -5.57 8.24
C PHE A 37 -14.37 -6.74 9.21
N ASN A 38 -15.41 -7.52 9.51
CA ASN A 38 -15.30 -8.66 10.41
C ASN A 38 -14.43 -9.77 9.81
N SER A 39 -14.56 -10.01 8.50
CA SER A 39 -13.75 -10.97 7.75
C SER A 39 -12.30 -10.52 7.68
N LEU A 40 -12.05 -9.22 7.45
CA LEU A 40 -10.69 -8.65 7.49
C LEU A 40 -10.00 -8.92 8.83
N VAL A 41 -10.68 -8.58 9.93
CA VAL A 41 -10.18 -8.85 11.29
C VAL A 41 -10.01 -10.35 11.51
N ALA A 42 -10.91 -11.17 10.99
CA ALA A 42 -10.94 -12.60 11.28
C ALA A 42 -9.85 -13.42 10.58
N GLU A 43 -9.43 -12.98 9.40
CA GLU A 43 -8.40 -13.65 8.60
C GLU A 43 -7.01 -13.09 8.87
N ALA A 44 -6.91 -11.90 9.48
CA ALA A 44 -5.63 -11.29 9.83
C ALA A 44 -4.88 -12.12 10.89
N GLN A 45 -3.60 -12.39 10.63
CA GLN A 45 -2.68 -12.91 11.63
C GLN A 45 -2.32 -11.83 12.65
N GLY A 46 -2.27 -10.58 12.19
CA GLY A 46 -2.11 -9.40 13.02
C GLY A 46 -2.48 -8.13 12.27
N ILE A 47 -2.79 -7.09 13.03
CA ILE A 47 -3.19 -5.79 12.52
C ILE A 47 -2.20 -4.78 13.06
N VAL A 48 -1.55 -4.04 12.18
CA VAL A 48 -0.52 -3.06 12.53
C VAL A 48 -0.88 -1.68 12.00
N VAL A 49 -0.49 -0.65 12.73
CA VAL A 49 -0.42 0.71 12.21
C VAL A 49 1.06 1.13 12.16
N GLY A 50 1.47 1.76 11.06
CA GLY A 50 2.86 2.13 10.84
C GLY A 50 3.00 3.23 9.79
N THR A 51 4.22 3.74 9.64
CA THR A 51 4.58 4.70 8.60
C THR A 51 5.48 4.02 7.58
N VAL A 52 5.15 4.08 6.29
CA VAL A 52 6.00 3.54 5.23
C VAL A 52 7.29 4.34 5.20
N LYS A 53 8.40 3.72 5.58
CA LYS A 53 9.74 4.31 5.55
C LYS A 53 10.34 4.25 4.16
N GLU A 54 10.20 3.10 3.50
CA GLU A 54 10.72 2.89 2.15
C GLU A 54 9.98 1.76 1.42
N VAL A 55 10.01 1.85 0.09
CA VAL A 55 9.52 0.81 -0.82
C VAL A 55 10.61 0.54 -1.85
N VAL A 56 11.01 -0.73 -1.99
CA VAL A 56 12.07 -1.12 -2.93
C VAL A 56 11.72 -2.41 -3.62
N SER A 57 11.79 -2.41 -4.94
CA SER A 57 11.68 -3.63 -5.74
C SER A 57 13.07 -4.15 -6.11
N GLN A 58 13.30 -5.45 -5.90
CA GLN A 58 14.54 -6.11 -6.28
C GLN A 58 14.29 -7.58 -6.59
N ARG A 59 15.22 -8.15 -7.36
CA ARG A 59 15.20 -9.57 -7.66
C ARG A 59 15.82 -10.37 -6.51
N ALA A 60 15.10 -11.36 -6.00
CA ALA A 60 15.64 -12.28 -5.01
C ALA A 60 16.51 -13.37 -5.66
N GLU A 61 17.14 -14.20 -4.84
CA GLU A 61 18.02 -15.30 -5.27
C GLU A 61 17.28 -16.32 -6.17
N ASP A 62 15.98 -16.50 -5.93
CA ASP A 62 15.07 -17.34 -6.73
C ASP A 62 14.76 -16.75 -8.13
N ARG A 63 15.37 -15.61 -8.48
CA ARG A 63 15.18 -14.86 -9.72
C ARG A 63 13.78 -14.24 -9.87
N GLN A 64 12.95 -14.24 -8.84
CA GLN A 64 11.67 -13.55 -8.82
C GLN A 64 11.82 -12.10 -8.36
N LEU A 65 10.96 -11.24 -8.92
CA LEU A 65 10.92 -9.83 -8.57
C LEU A 65 9.96 -9.64 -7.40
N TYR A 66 10.46 -9.04 -6.33
CA TYR A 66 9.68 -8.73 -5.14
C TYR A 66 9.80 -7.25 -4.80
N THR A 67 8.74 -6.69 -4.22
CA THR A 67 8.69 -5.37 -3.61
C THR A 67 8.66 -5.51 -2.10
N TYR A 68 9.63 -4.88 -1.45
CA TYR A 68 9.76 -4.82 0.00
C TYR A 68 9.25 -3.48 0.49
N VAL A 69 8.27 -3.53 1.39
CA VAL A 69 7.67 -2.34 2.03
C VAL A 69 8.08 -2.35 3.48
N ARG A 70 8.98 -1.43 3.86
CA ARG A 70 9.44 -1.31 5.24
C ARG A 70 8.65 -0.23 5.96
N LEU A 71 8.00 -0.63 7.03
CA LEU A 71 7.30 0.24 7.97
C LEU A 71 8.21 0.60 9.14
N ALA A 72 8.05 1.81 9.65
CA ALA A 72 8.59 2.29 10.93
C ALA A 72 7.43 2.74 11.83
N ASP A 73 7.72 3.01 13.10
CA ASP A 73 6.73 3.44 14.10
C ASP A 73 5.55 2.47 14.17
N VAL A 74 5.90 1.17 14.14
CA VAL A 74 4.95 0.07 14.09
C VAL A 74 4.34 -0.12 15.47
N GLU A 75 3.04 0.06 15.55
CA GLU A 75 2.22 -0.35 16.70
C GLU A 75 1.35 -1.53 16.27
N THR A 76 1.40 -2.61 17.05
CA THR A 76 0.53 -3.77 16.86
C THR A 76 -0.79 -3.56 17.58
N LEU A 77 -1.86 -3.43 16.79
CA LEU A 77 -3.23 -3.30 17.30
C LEU A 77 -3.82 -4.68 17.66
N ALA A 78 -3.42 -5.71 16.91
CA ALA A 78 -3.83 -7.10 17.11
C ALA A 78 -2.73 -8.07 16.67
N GLY A 79 -2.61 -9.23 17.32
CA GLY A 79 -1.51 -10.19 17.08
C GLY A 79 -0.29 -9.94 17.94
N VAL A 80 0.78 -10.68 17.67
CA VAL A 80 2.05 -10.56 18.39
C VAL A 80 3.14 -10.07 17.44
N TYR A 81 3.68 -8.89 17.72
CA TYR A 81 4.88 -8.36 17.08
C TYR A 81 5.48 -7.31 18.03
N HIS A 82 6.81 -7.33 18.19
CA HIS A 82 7.47 -6.53 19.23
C HIS A 82 8.46 -5.50 18.68
N ASP A 83 8.82 -5.60 17.40
CA ASP A 83 9.76 -4.69 16.77
C ASP A 83 9.07 -3.41 16.27
N ASN A 84 9.79 -2.29 16.27
CA ASN A 84 9.28 -1.01 15.77
C ASN A 84 9.37 -0.87 14.23
N GLU A 85 10.07 -1.79 13.55
CA GLU A 85 10.12 -1.85 12.09
C GLU A 85 9.55 -3.18 11.62
N LEU A 86 8.70 -3.17 10.58
CA LEU A 86 8.14 -4.37 9.94
C LEU A 86 8.38 -4.29 8.44
N THR A 87 8.92 -5.35 7.84
CA THR A 87 9.09 -5.42 6.38
C THR A 87 8.16 -6.45 5.77
N LEU A 88 7.26 -5.97 4.90
CA LEU A 88 6.40 -6.80 4.06
C LEU A 88 7.11 -7.16 2.76
N MET A 89 6.88 -8.38 2.26
CA MET A 89 7.36 -8.84 0.97
C MET A 89 6.18 -9.14 0.05
N MET A 90 6.12 -8.46 -1.08
CA MET A 90 5.06 -8.57 -2.09
C MET A 90 5.66 -9.02 -3.42
N SER A 91 5.00 -9.91 -4.14
CA SER A 91 5.40 -10.30 -5.50
C SER A 91 5.20 -9.15 -6.48
N GLY A 92 6.12 -9.01 -7.43
CA GLY A 92 6.10 -7.95 -8.43
C GLY A 92 6.90 -6.71 -8.04
N GLY A 93 6.76 -5.66 -8.83
CA GLY A 93 7.50 -4.41 -8.71
C GLY A 93 8.23 -4.02 -9.97
N TYR A 94 9.18 -3.09 -9.86
CA TYR A 94 10.01 -2.61 -10.97
C TYR A 94 11.45 -2.40 -10.52
N ASP A 95 12.41 -3.12 -11.12
CA ASP A 95 13.83 -3.08 -10.73
C ASP A 95 14.68 -2.06 -11.53
N GLY A 96 14.04 -1.15 -12.27
CA GLY A 96 14.71 -0.21 -13.18
C GLY A 96 14.90 -0.74 -14.60
N ARG A 97 14.70 -2.04 -14.83
CA ARG A 97 14.80 -2.66 -16.18
C ARG A 97 13.53 -3.42 -16.54
N ASN A 98 13.04 -4.24 -15.62
CA ASN A 98 11.89 -5.11 -15.81
C ASN A 98 10.82 -4.79 -14.77
N GLY A 99 9.56 -4.81 -15.20
CA GLY A 99 8.39 -4.63 -14.35
C GLY A 99 7.51 -5.87 -14.33
N LEU A 100 7.00 -6.22 -13.15
CA LEU A 100 5.95 -7.21 -12.97
C LEU A 100 4.85 -6.56 -12.12
N HIS A 101 3.74 -6.20 -12.75
CA HIS A 101 2.57 -5.68 -12.05
C HIS A 101 1.69 -6.85 -11.61
N VAL A 102 1.25 -6.84 -10.35
CA VAL A 102 0.29 -7.80 -9.82
C VAL A 102 -1.04 -7.07 -9.62
N GLU A 103 -2.00 -7.34 -10.50
CA GLU A 103 -3.31 -6.66 -10.51
C GLU A 103 -4.05 -6.85 -9.19
N GLY A 104 -4.40 -5.74 -8.53
CA GLY A 104 -5.07 -5.72 -7.22
C GLY A 104 -4.12 -5.73 -6.02
N SER A 105 -2.81 -5.84 -6.26
CA SER A 105 -1.82 -5.58 -5.21
C SER A 105 -1.84 -4.09 -4.85
N PRO A 106 -1.86 -3.74 -3.55
CA PRO A 106 -1.78 -2.34 -3.14
C PRO A 106 -0.42 -1.75 -3.50
N GLU A 107 -0.41 -0.45 -3.74
CA GLU A 107 0.81 0.33 -3.99
C GLU A 107 1.11 1.19 -2.75
N PHE A 108 2.40 1.35 -2.43
CA PHE A 108 2.83 2.11 -1.25
C PHE A 108 3.83 3.18 -1.64
N SER A 109 3.81 4.27 -0.89
CA SER A 109 4.73 5.41 -1.02
C SER A 109 5.35 5.74 0.34
N ALA A 110 6.61 6.17 0.33
CA ALA A 110 7.27 6.61 1.55
C ALA A 110 6.51 7.80 2.18
N GLY A 111 6.41 7.79 3.51
CA GLY A 111 5.68 8.78 4.30
C GLY A 111 4.21 8.44 4.58
N GLU A 112 3.64 7.42 3.93
CA GLU A 112 2.25 7.03 4.18
C GLU A 112 2.07 6.42 5.57
N ARG A 113 1.11 6.93 6.35
CA ARG A 113 0.65 6.28 7.58
C ARG A 113 -0.46 5.30 7.23
N VAL A 114 -0.27 4.02 7.52
CA VAL A 114 -1.16 2.94 7.07
C VAL A 114 -1.57 2.02 8.21
N VAL A 115 -2.78 1.47 8.10
CA VAL A 115 -3.26 0.33 8.90
C VAL A 115 -3.35 -0.88 7.98
N LEU A 116 -2.65 -1.96 8.34
CA LEU A 116 -2.51 -3.15 7.51
C LEU A 116 -3.01 -4.39 8.25
N PHE A 117 -3.86 -5.15 7.55
CA PHE A 117 -4.34 -6.45 7.97
C PHE A 117 -3.44 -7.53 7.38
N VAL A 118 -2.43 -7.94 8.14
CA VAL A 118 -1.34 -8.79 7.65
C VAL A 118 -1.72 -10.27 7.71
N GLU A 119 -1.46 -10.99 6.62
CA GLU A 119 -1.66 -12.43 6.53
C GLU A 119 -0.59 -13.09 5.64
N GLY A 120 0.19 -14.00 6.21
CA GLY A 120 1.15 -14.83 5.48
C GLY A 120 2.34 -14.06 4.92
N ASN A 121 2.89 -13.10 5.68
CA ASN A 121 4.08 -12.36 5.25
C ASN A 121 5.27 -13.29 4.97
N GLY A 122 5.90 -13.09 3.80
CA GLY A 122 6.95 -13.97 3.28
C GLY A 122 6.47 -15.28 2.65
N GLN A 123 5.16 -15.56 2.66
CA GLN A 123 4.57 -16.81 2.15
C GLN A 123 3.55 -16.57 1.05
N ARG A 124 2.80 -15.48 1.11
CA ARG A 124 1.81 -15.09 0.11
C ARG A 124 2.37 -14.07 -0.87
N MET A 125 1.84 -14.06 -2.09
CA MET A 125 2.20 -13.06 -3.10
C MET A 125 1.88 -11.64 -2.64
N VAL A 126 0.75 -11.45 -1.96
CA VAL A 126 0.40 -10.20 -1.29
C VAL A 126 0.03 -10.57 0.15
N PRO A 127 0.82 -10.13 1.16
CA PRO A 127 0.67 -10.60 2.53
C PRO A 127 -0.36 -9.79 3.32
N LEU A 128 -1.50 -9.49 2.67
CA LEU A 128 -2.57 -8.64 3.19
C LEU A 128 -3.91 -9.32 2.93
N VAL A 129 -4.78 -9.34 3.94
CA VAL A 129 -6.11 -9.96 3.84
C VAL A 129 -6.90 -9.27 2.74
N GLY A 130 -7.38 -10.04 1.75
CA GLY A 130 -8.12 -9.47 0.61
C GLY A 130 -7.31 -8.46 -0.22
N TRP A 131 -5.98 -8.46 -0.09
CA TRP A 131 -5.02 -7.58 -0.75
C TRP A 131 -5.28 -6.11 -0.43
N GLY A 132 -5.62 -5.26 -1.40
CA GLY A 132 -5.96 -3.85 -1.16
C GLY A 132 -7.15 -3.66 -0.21
N GLN A 133 -8.02 -4.66 -0.04
CA GLN A 133 -9.13 -4.56 0.93
C GLN A 133 -8.65 -4.50 2.39
N GLY A 134 -7.48 -5.09 2.69
CA GLY A 134 -6.86 -5.07 4.01
C GLY A 134 -5.93 -3.88 4.25
N VAL A 135 -6.02 -2.83 3.42
CA VAL A 135 -5.20 -1.62 3.52
C VAL A 135 -6.09 -0.41 3.75
N PHE A 136 -5.79 0.32 4.82
CA PHE A 136 -6.39 1.61 5.11
C PHE A 136 -5.29 2.65 5.30
N ARG A 137 -5.53 3.87 4.85
CA ARG A 137 -4.58 4.98 4.92
C ARG A 137 -5.09 6.02 5.89
N LEU A 138 -4.19 6.52 6.74
CA LEU A 138 -4.46 7.59 7.70
C LEU A 138 -3.85 8.86 7.12
N GLN A 139 -4.68 9.77 6.65
CA GLN A 139 -4.24 10.99 5.97
C GLN A 139 -4.99 12.21 6.47
N ASN A 140 -4.34 13.38 6.38
CA ASN A 140 -5.02 14.64 6.66
C ASN A 140 -5.89 15.03 5.48
N ASN A 141 -7.13 15.43 5.74
CA ASN A 141 -7.97 16.08 4.75
C ASN A 141 -7.58 17.56 4.57
N ASP A 142 -8.25 18.26 3.65
CA ASP A 142 -8.01 19.68 3.35
C ASP A 142 -8.17 20.61 4.57
N ARG A 143 -8.82 20.14 5.64
CA ARG A 143 -9.04 20.89 6.88
C ARG A 143 -8.02 20.52 7.98
N GLY A 144 -7.03 19.68 7.65
CA GLY A 144 -6.01 19.21 8.58
C GLY A 144 -6.48 18.12 9.55
N ALA A 145 -7.70 17.59 9.39
CA ALA A 145 -8.19 16.51 10.23
C ALA A 145 -7.70 15.15 9.71
N ALA A 146 -7.18 14.31 10.59
CA ALA A 146 -6.76 12.95 10.27
C ALA A 146 -7.99 12.05 10.03
N ILE A 147 -8.13 11.57 8.80
CA ILE A 147 -9.24 10.73 8.33
C ILE A 147 -8.72 9.39 7.80
N VAL A 148 -9.64 8.45 7.59
CA VAL A 148 -9.34 7.13 7.02
C VAL A 148 -9.80 7.04 5.57
N THR A 149 -8.97 6.48 4.70
CA THR A 149 -9.36 6.05 3.36
C THR A 149 -9.08 4.56 3.15
N ASP A 150 -9.73 3.97 2.17
CA ASP A 150 -9.31 2.66 1.64
C ASP A 150 -8.02 2.78 0.80
N ASP A 151 -7.54 1.64 0.30
CA ASP A 151 -6.33 1.54 -0.52
C ASP A 151 -6.30 2.49 -1.73
N VAL A 152 -7.46 2.75 -2.35
CA VAL A 152 -7.57 3.55 -3.56
C VAL A 152 -8.02 5.00 -3.29
N GLY A 153 -8.03 5.42 -2.02
CA GLY A 153 -8.29 6.82 -1.63
C GLY A 153 -9.77 7.18 -1.45
N ASN A 154 -10.67 6.21 -1.38
CA ASN A 154 -12.05 6.49 -0.97
C ASN A 154 -12.13 6.73 0.53
N GLU A 155 -12.70 7.86 0.95
CA GLU A 155 -12.97 8.16 2.35
C GLU A 155 -13.86 7.09 2.99
N VAL A 156 -13.45 6.59 4.15
CA VAL A 156 -14.25 5.68 4.97
C VAL A 156 -15.08 6.52 5.94
N TYR A 157 -16.38 6.30 5.98
CA TYR A 157 -17.34 6.98 6.86
C TYR A 157 -17.71 6.14 8.09
N GLY A 158 -17.60 4.81 7.98
CA GLY A 158 -18.19 3.92 8.95
C GLY A 158 -17.86 2.46 8.71
N VAL A 159 -18.11 1.65 9.74
CA VAL A 159 -18.42 0.23 9.57
C VAL A 159 -19.89 0.08 9.95
N GLY A 160 -20.70 -0.46 9.04
CA GLY A 160 -22.12 -0.67 9.29
C GLY A 160 -22.37 -1.88 10.19
N GLU A 161 -23.64 -2.12 10.53
CA GLU A 161 -24.02 -3.13 11.52
C GLU A 161 -23.62 -4.56 11.12
N LYS A 162 -23.53 -4.84 9.82
CA LYS A 162 -23.14 -6.15 9.30
C LYS A 162 -21.64 -6.25 9.02
N GLY A 163 -20.87 -5.22 9.35
CA GLY A 163 -19.43 -5.16 9.09
C GLY A 163 -19.08 -4.54 7.72
N GLU A 164 -20.06 -4.08 6.95
CA GLU A 164 -19.81 -3.42 5.68
C GLU A 164 -19.00 -2.12 5.89
N ILE A 165 -17.96 -1.93 5.08
CA ILE A 165 -17.20 -0.68 5.11
C ILE A 165 -18.00 0.36 4.33
N LEU A 166 -18.52 1.35 5.05
CA LEU A 166 -19.23 2.49 4.47
C LEU A 166 -18.18 3.48 3.99
N LYS A 167 -18.05 3.66 2.68
CA LYS A 167 -17.02 4.51 2.07
C LYS A 167 -17.52 5.25 0.84
N ALA A 168 -16.77 6.26 0.41
CA ALA A 168 -16.97 6.91 -0.87
C ALA A 168 -16.76 5.92 -2.02
N ASN A 169 -17.31 6.23 -3.19
CA ASN A 169 -17.13 5.44 -4.40
C ASN A 169 -16.58 6.29 -5.53
N ARG A 170 -15.49 7.01 -5.24
CA ARG A 170 -14.82 7.92 -6.19
C ARG A 170 -13.76 7.20 -7.02
N HIS A 171 -13.18 6.14 -6.48
CA HIS A 171 -12.12 5.36 -7.11
C HIS A 171 -12.45 3.88 -7.07
N ALA A 172 -12.40 3.22 -8.24
CA ALA A 172 -12.60 1.78 -8.35
C ALA A 172 -11.30 1.02 -8.03
N GLN A 173 -11.43 -0.18 -7.45
CA GLN A 173 -10.28 -1.08 -7.32
C GLN A 173 -9.89 -1.62 -8.70
N ARG A 174 -8.58 -1.82 -8.92
CA ARG A 174 -8.03 -2.28 -10.21
C ARG A 174 -8.36 -3.76 -10.48
N ALA A 175 -8.39 -4.59 -9.44
CA ALA A 175 -8.85 -5.97 -9.53
C ALA A 175 -10.38 -6.07 -9.51
N GLN A 176 -10.92 -7.10 -10.17
CA GLN A 176 -12.34 -7.39 -10.12
C GLN A 176 -12.69 -7.94 -8.73
N ILE A 177 -13.52 -7.22 -7.97
CA ILE A 177 -14.05 -7.74 -6.71
C ILE A 177 -15.35 -8.49 -6.97
N ALA A 178 -15.34 -9.81 -6.81
CA ALA A 178 -16.54 -10.61 -6.80
C ALA A 178 -17.23 -10.54 -5.43
N SER A 179 -18.48 -10.05 -5.40
CA SER A 179 -19.35 -10.23 -4.24
C SER A 179 -19.91 -11.65 -4.22
N SER A 180 -19.96 -12.31 -3.06
CA SER A 180 -20.57 -13.63 -2.89
C SER A 180 -22.04 -13.70 -3.33
N ALA A 181 -22.77 -12.58 -3.30
CA ALA A 181 -24.13 -12.47 -3.83
C ALA A 181 -24.23 -12.66 -5.36
N HIS A 182 -23.12 -12.55 -6.10
CA HIS A 182 -23.05 -12.74 -7.54
C HIS A 182 -22.82 -14.22 -7.93
N LEU A 183 -22.18 -15.00 -7.05
CA LEU A 183 -21.83 -16.40 -7.32
C LEU A 183 -23.03 -17.34 -7.32
N THR A 184 -24.18 -16.94 -6.75
CA THR A 184 -25.40 -17.76 -6.73
C THR A 184 -26.25 -17.66 -7.99
N ASN A 185 -25.95 -16.72 -8.91
CA ASN A 185 -26.75 -16.49 -10.11
C ASN A 185 -26.10 -16.95 -11.43
N SER A 186 -24.89 -17.51 -11.39
CA SER A 186 -24.17 -17.93 -12.61
C SER A 186 -24.39 -19.41 -12.99
N SER A 187 -25.20 -20.16 -12.25
CA SER A 187 -25.55 -21.55 -12.59
C SER A 187 -26.91 -21.65 -13.30
N SER A 188 -27.03 -21.03 -14.48
CA SER A 188 -28.01 -21.42 -15.50
C SER A 188 -27.57 -20.96 -16.89
N ALA A 189 -26.51 -21.60 -17.39
CA ALA A 189 -26.25 -21.60 -18.82
C ALA A 189 -27.38 -22.36 -19.54
N GLN A 190 -28.29 -21.64 -20.18
CA GLN A 190 -29.12 -22.22 -21.24
C GLN A 190 -29.21 -21.28 -22.44
N ALA A 191 -28.62 -21.76 -23.52
CA ALA A 191 -28.65 -21.17 -24.84
C ALA A 191 -30.09 -20.95 -25.34
N LYS A 192 -30.37 -19.75 -25.87
CA LYS A 192 -31.25 -19.54 -27.02
C LYS A 192 -31.05 -18.14 -27.60
N ALA A 193 -30.61 -18.09 -28.85
CA ALA A 193 -30.69 -16.92 -29.70
C ALA A 193 -32.15 -16.63 -30.06
N SER A 194 -32.59 -15.39 -29.91
CA SER A 194 -33.73 -14.81 -30.63
C SER A 194 -33.82 -13.32 -30.32
N ALA A 195 -33.97 -12.52 -31.38
CA ALA A 195 -34.28 -11.10 -31.33
C ALA A 195 -35.54 -10.80 -30.51
N GLY A 196 -35.56 -9.65 -29.84
CA GLY A 196 -36.74 -9.11 -29.16
C GLY A 196 -36.37 -8.14 -28.06
N ARG A 197 -36.75 -6.87 -28.23
CA ARG A 197 -36.78 -5.83 -27.19
C ARG A 197 -37.28 -6.38 -25.86
N SER A 198 -36.56 -6.13 -24.79
CA SER A 198 -37.16 -5.93 -23.47
C SER A 198 -36.29 -5.02 -22.63
N ASP A 199 -36.94 -3.99 -22.10
CA ASP A 199 -36.45 -3.09 -21.08
C ASP A 199 -36.01 -3.92 -19.87
N GLY A 200 -34.72 -3.91 -19.61
CA GLY A 200 -34.10 -4.59 -18.49
C GLY A 200 -32.90 -3.79 -18.07
N GLY A 201 -33.17 -2.60 -17.51
CA GLY A 201 -32.15 -1.80 -16.85
C GLY A 201 -31.44 -2.72 -15.87
N ALA A 202 -30.16 -3.00 -16.15
CA ALA A 202 -29.26 -3.49 -15.13
C ALA A 202 -29.36 -2.48 -14.00
N ALA A 203 -29.98 -2.88 -12.89
CA ALA A 203 -29.84 -2.16 -11.65
C ALA A 203 -28.35 -2.25 -11.29
N MET A 204 -27.56 -1.31 -11.81
CA MET A 204 -26.45 -0.76 -11.07
C MET A 204 -27.02 -0.54 -9.68
N LEU A 205 -26.50 -1.25 -8.68
CA LEU A 205 -26.71 -0.88 -7.30
C LEU A 205 -26.32 0.59 -7.21
N ALA A 206 -27.33 1.46 -7.20
CA ALA A 206 -27.13 2.88 -7.06
C ALA A 206 -26.30 3.07 -5.77
N PRO A 207 -25.15 3.76 -5.84
CA PRO A 207 -24.25 3.87 -4.70
C PRO A 207 -25.00 4.46 -3.51
N GLN A 208 -24.96 3.77 -2.37
CA GLN A 208 -25.33 4.40 -1.11
C GLN A 208 -24.15 5.32 -0.75
N GLU A 209 -24.19 6.57 -1.23
CA GLU A 209 -23.33 7.63 -0.69
C GLU A 209 -23.59 7.68 0.82
N ALA A 210 -22.63 7.20 1.60
CA ALA A 210 -22.70 7.31 3.04
C ALA A 210 -22.65 8.80 3.39
N LYS A 211 -23.79 9.36 3.80
CA LYS A 211 -23.91 10.74 4.28
C LYS A 211 -23.23 10.84 5.64
N GLY A 212 -22.13 11.59 5.73
CA GLY A 212 -21.46 11.84 7.00
C GLY A 212 -20.08 12.46 6.82
N ALA A 213 -19.50 12.93 7.93
CA ALA A 213 -18.08 13.28 7.95
C ALA A 213 -17.23 12.00 7.81
N PRO A 214 -16.10 12.02 7.09
CA PRO A 214 -15.16 10.91 7.08
C PRO A 214 -14.78 10.49 8.50
N MET A 215 -14.61 9.19 8.70
CA MET A 215 -14.21 8.62 9.99
C MET A 215 -12.82 9.16 10.35
N SER A 216 -12.67 9.63 11.59
CA SER A 216 -11.37 10.03 12.11
C SER A 216 -10.46 8.82 12.32
N ALA A 217 -9.15 9.03 12.15
CA ALA A 217 -8.14 8.01 12.41
C ALA A 217 -8.25 7.43 13.83
N ASP A 218 -8.40 8.30 14.85
CA ASP A 218 -8.51 7.87 16.25
C ASP A 218 -9.73 6.98 16.51
N ARG A 219 -10.87 7.30 15.88
CA ARG A 219 -12.09 6.49 15.99
C ARG A 219 -11.87 5.11 15.39
N PHE A 220 -11.27 5.04 14.20
CA PHE A 220 -11.00 3.78 13.53
C PHE A 220 -10.01 2.90 14.31
N LEU A 221 -8.91 3.49 14.78
CA LEU A 221 -7.92 2.80 15.61
C LEU A 221 -8.53 2.33 16.94
N GLY A 222 -9.37 3.15 17.56
CA GLY A 222 -10.12 2.78 18.77
C GLY A 222 -11.04 1.57 18.55
N MET A 223 -11.78 1.55 17.44
CA MET A 223 -12.62 0.41 17.04
C MET A 223 -11.79 -0.87 16.85
N LEU A 224 -10.64 -0.77 16.17
CA LEU A 224 -9.74 -1.91 15.96
C LEU A 224 -9.17 -2.45 17.26
N ARG A 225 -8.72 -1.59 18.18
CA ARG A 225 -8.23 -2.02 19.49
C ARG A 225 -9.32 -2.72 20.30
N GLN A 226 -10.55 -2.18 20.29
CA GLN A 226 -11.68 -2.83 20.97
C GLN A 226 -11.99 -4.21 20.39
N GLN A 227 -11.98 -4.34 19.05
CA GLN A 227 -12.20 -5.61 18.38
C GLN A 227 -11.05 -6.59 18.57
N ALA A 228 -9.82 -6.09 18.71
CA ALA A 228 -8.65 -6.90 18.99
C ALA A 228 -8.69 -7.48 20.41
N GLN A 229 -9.17 -6.71 21.40
CA GLN A 229 -9.29 -7.18 22.79
C GLN A 229 -10.36 -8.26 22.98
N SER A 230 -11.40 -8.27 22.15
CA SER A 230 -12.48 -9.25 22.24
C SER A 230 -12.11 -10.61 21.63
N ARG A 231 -10.97 -10.72 20.93
CA ARG A 231 -10.54 -11.92 20.21
C ARG A 231 -9.09 -12.27 20.50
N ALA A 232 -8.81 -13.54 20.78
CA ALA A 232 -7.44 -14.01 20.91
C ALA A 232 -6.75 -14.07 19.52
N PHE A 233 -5.73 -13.23 19.31
CA PHE A 233 -4.80 -13.37 18.20
C PHE A 233 -3.57 -14.15 18.69
N ALA A 234 -3.45 -15.40 18.26
CA ALA A 234 -2.41 -16.31 18.77
C ALA A 234 -1.17 -16.39 17.87
N GLN A 235 -1.14 -15.70 16.73
CA GLN A 235 -0.06 -15.83 15.74
C GLN A 235 0.89 -14.64 15.79
N GLU A 236 2.19 -14.96 15.81
CA GLU A 236 3.26 -13.98 15.72
C GLU A 236 3.47 -13.55 14.27
N LEU A 237 3.51 -12.24 14.05
CA LEU A 237 3.80 -11.68 12.74
C LEU A 237 5.26 -11.91 12.39
N ARG A 238 5.50 -12.23 11.13
CA ARG A 238 6.84 -12.39 10.59
C ARG A 238 7.26 -11.13 9.86
N SER A 239 8.50 -10.72 10.07
CA SER A 239 9.17 -9.70 9.26
C SER A 239 10.15 -10.36 8.31
N VAL A 240 10.18 -9.92 7.06
CA VAL A 240 11.14 -10.45 6.07
C VAL A 240 12.46 -9.70 6.19
N LYS A 241 13.55 -10.42 6.41
CA LYS A 241 14.90 -9.83 6.34
C LYS A 241 15.21 -9.54 4.88
N VAL A 242 15.56 -8.29 4.58
CA VAL A 242 15.93 -7.92 3.21
C VAL A 242 17.44 -8.07 3.03
N GLY A 243 17.84 -8.58 1.87
CA GLY A 243 19.26 -8.71 1.51
C GLY A 243 20.00 -7.36 1.56
N GLN A 244 21.34 -7.43 1.58
CA GLN A 244 22.28 -6.31 1.83
C GLN A 244 22.04 -5.02 1.00
N ALA A 245 21.28 -5.09 -0.09
CA ALA A 245 20.95 -3.93 -0.93
C ALA A 245 20.11 -2.86 -0.20
N LEU A 246 19.19 -3.25 0.69
CA LEU A 246 18.42 -2.28 1.49
C LEU A 246 19.24 -1.64 2.60
N GLU A 247 20.16 -2.39 3.23
CA GLU A 247 21.03 -1.84 4.27
C GLU A 247 21.94 -0.73 3.72
N ARG A 248 22.38 -0.86 2.46
CA ARG A 248 23.20 0.15 1.79
C ARG A 248 22.40 1.40 1.44
N LYS A 249 21.22 1.24 0.81
CA LYS A 249 20.35 2.38 0.46
C LYS A 249 19.90 3.18 1.69
N GLY A 250 19.60 2.50 2.80
CA GLY A 250 19.28 3.14 4.07
C GLY A 250 20.47 3.88 4.71
N ARG A 251 21.70 3.38 4.52
CA ARG A 251 22.93 4.03 5.02
C ARG A 251 23.30 5.26 4.19
N ASP A 252 23.12 5.21 2.88
CA ASP A 252 23.39 6.33 1.97
C ASP A 252 22.38 7.48 2.17
N ALA A 253 21.10 7.16 2.46
CA ALA A 253 20.09 8.17 2.80
C ALA A 253 20.31 8.82 4.18
N GLY A 254 20.91 8.11 5.14
CA GLY A 254 21.23 8.63 6.47
C GLY A 254 22.56 9.36 6.58
N SER A 255 23.48 9.17 5.63
CA SER A 255 24.83 9.76 5.66
C SER A 255 24.93 11.17 5.05
N GLY A 256 23.84 11.72 4.51
CA GLY A 256 23.82 13.04 3.88
C GLY A 256 23.66 14.24 4.83
N ALA A 257 23.46 14.00 6.12
CA ALA A 257 23.12 15.05 7.09
C ALA A 257 24.04 15.04 8.32
N SER A 258 25.37 15.08 8.14
CA SER A 258 26.34 15.48 9.18
C SER A 258 27.75 15.61 8.59
N ALA A 259 28.04 16.69 7.88
CA ALA A 259 29.43 17.17 7.68
C ALA A 259 29.43 18.53 6.98
N SER A 260 29.22 19.63 7.72
CA SER A 260 29.61 20.98 7.29
C SER A 260 29.66 21.95 8.47
N SER A 261 30.52 21.69 9.47
CA SER A 261 31.06 22.77 10.32
C SER A 261 32.32 22.27 11.02
N MET A 262 33.49 22.53 10.44
CA MET A 262 34.77 22.74 11.14
C MET A 262 35.89 22.64 10.12
N SER A 263 36.39 23.78 9.67
CA SER A 263 37.80 24.16 9.61
C SER A 263 37.94 25.34 8.66
N ASP A 264 38.25 26.52 9.20
CA ASP A 264 39.31 27.34 8.64
C ASP A 264 39.80 28.34 9.70
N GLU A 265 40.98 28.02 10.20
CA GLU A 265 41.84 28.84 11.04
C GLU A 265 42.93 29.39 10.11
N SER A 266 42.95 30.71 9.88
CA SER A 266 44.20 31.46 9.61
C SER A 266 43.93 32.96 9.51
N ALA A 267 44.49 33.72 10.45
CA ALA A 267 45.38 34.87 10.19
C ALA A 267 45.42 35.86 11.38
N ALA A 268 46.54 35.78 12.09
CA ALA A 268 47.28 36.84 12.76
C ALA A 268 46.64 38.25 12.89
N SER A 269 46.49 38.70 14.13
CA SER A 269 46.70 40.12 14.46
C SER A 269 47.37 40.24 15.82
N ALA A 270 48.64 40.65 15.76
CA ALA A 270 49.52 40.88 16.89
C ALA A 270 49.34 42.32 17.42
N LEU A 271 49.09 42.49 18.72
CA LEU A 271 49.43 43.70 19.49
C LEU A 271 49.74 43.29 20.95
N PRO A 272 50.74 43.90 21.61
CA PRO A 272 51.46 43.26 22.71
C PRO A 272 50.90 43.52 24.11
N ARG A 273 51.12 42.53 25.00
CA ARG A 273 50.89 42.62 26.45
C ARG A 273 51.91 43.55 27.11
N ARG A 274 51.39 44.46 27.93
CA ARG A 274 52.13 45.41 28.78
C ARG A 274 52.84 44.65 29.91
N THR A 275 54.16 44.64 29.86
CA THR A 275 55.06 44.15 30.91
C THR A 275 55.00 45.11 32.10
N GLN A 276 54.52 44.64 33.26
CA GLN A 276 54.89 45.24 34.54
C GLN A 276 55.94 44.32 35.18
N GLN A 277 57.19 44.79 35.22
CA GLN A 277 58.19 44.29 36.13
C GLN A 277 59.06 45.45 36.59
N GLY A 278 59.05 45.69 37.89
CA GLY A 278 59.78 46.77 38.54
C GLY A 278 61.26 46.44 38.76
N ALA A 279 62.05 47.51 38.82
CA ALA A 279 63.34 47.63 39.52
C ALA A 279 63.52 49.14 39.80
N ARG A 280 63.34 49.57 41.06
CA ARG A 280 64.37 49.76 42.11
C ARG A 280 65.13 51.11 42.03
N SER A 281 65.03 51.85 43.13
CA SER A 281 66.12 52.51 43.88
C SER A 281 66.30 54.04 43.77
N SER A 282 65.99 54.72 44.88
CA SER A 282 66.69 55.87 45.51
C SER A 282 65.73 56.33 46.64
N MET A 283 65.99 56.22 47.94
CA MET A 283 67.19 56.48 48.72
C MET A 283 67.72 57.90 48.48
N ASP A 284 67.10 58.88 49.12
CA ASP A 284 67.87 59.85 49.90
C ASP A 284 67.06 60.39 51.09
N ARG A 285 67.75 60.54 52.22
CA ARG A 285 67.36 61.27 53.45
C ARG A 285 67.67 62.75 53.16
N ASP A 286 67.00 63.78 53.68
CA ASP A 286 66.59 64.15 55.04
C ASP A 286 65.43 65.16 54.93
#